data_AF-A0A383B1M8-F1
#
_entry.id   AF-A0A383B1M8-F1
#
_cell.length_a   1.000
_cell.length_b   1.000
_cell.length_c   1.000
_cell.angle_alpha   90.00
_cell.angle_beta   90.00
_cell.angle_gamma   90.00
#
_symmetry.space_group_name_H-M   'P 1'
#
loop_
_entity.id
_entity.type
_entity.pdbx_description
1 polymer ?
#
loop_
_entity_poly.entity_id
_entity_poly.type
_entity_poly.pdbx_seq_one_letter_code
_entity_poly.pdbx_strand_id
1 'polypeptide(L)'
;MSFRIHLFLLLLSFSSSAFAQQVPVAPVATDKSQYGLFNPTPNELMRELSPDRPDATESPLTVDAGHFVIEASVFDWRRNDGSDTHTLMSTNLKIGLSNDVDLQIVFDTHAWEDPKVGQDAEGFGDVQLRLKHNLWGNDGGDSALALFPFVKIPTSAQFSNDEWEGGLIIPYATELSGGLGLGLMAE
;
A
#
# COMPACT_ATOMS: atom_id res chain seq x y z
N MET A 1 -10.98 -24.26 -13.81
CA MET A 1 -11.12 -23.11 -12.91
C MET A 1 -10.56 -23.54 -11.56
N SER A 2 -9.26 -23.34 -11.34
CA SER A 2 -8.57 -23.80 -10.13
C SER A 2 -8.48 -22.61 -9.18
N PHE A 3 -9.36 -22.53 -8.19
CA PHE A 3 -9.22 -21.57 -7.09
C PHE A 3 -8.09 -22.06 -6.16
N ARG A 4 -7.03 -21.27 -6.02
CA ARG A 4 -5.97 -21.48 -5.02
C ARG A 4 -6.23 -20.55 -3.83
N ILE A 5 -6.53 -21.13 -2.67
CA ILE A 5 -6.67 -20.43 -1.40
C ILE A 5 -5.27 -20.28 -0.81
N HIS A 6 -4.83 -19.04 -0.56
CA HIS A 6 -3.53 -18.74 0.06
C HIS A 6 -3.65 -18.63 1.58
N LEU A 7 -2.57 -19.06 2.24
CA LEU A 7 -2.39 -19.20 3.68
C LEU A 7 -2.16 -17.83 4.34
N PHE A 8 -2.95 -17.51 5.36
CA PHE A 8 -2.83 -16.28 6.17
C PHE A 8 -1.48 -16.22 6.91
N LEU A 9 -0.68 -15.18 6.66
CA LEU A 9 0.52 -14.85 7.45
C LEU A 9 0.28 -13.54 8.21
N LEU A 10 0.24 -13.62 9.55
CA LEU A 10 0.13 -12.45 10.42
C LEU A 10 1.52 -11.83 10.61
N LEU A 11 1.81 -10.72 9.93
CA LEU A 11 3.04 -9.93 10.11
C LEU A 11 2.78 -8.79 11.10
N LEU A 12 3.57 -8.76 12.19
CA LEU A 12 3.61 -7.69 13.19
C LEU A 12 4.82 -6.79 12.88
N SER A 13 4.58 -5.59 12.34
CA SER A 13 5.62 -4.57 12.16
C SER A 13 5.65 -3.60 13.34
N PHE A 14 6.82 -3.44 13.98
CA PHE A 14 7.07 -2.45 15.03
C PHE A 14 7.84 -1.26 14.44
N SER A 15 7.20 -0.08 14.38
CA SER A 15 7.86 1.18 14.03
C SER A 15 7.98 2.04 15.30
N SER A 16 9.22 2.31 15.73
CA SER A 16 9.48 3.21 16.86
C SER A 16 9.76 4.62 16.33
N SER A 17 8.73 5.46 16.27
CA SER A 17 8.89 6.89 16.00
C SER A 17 8.92 7.64 17.32
N ALA A 18 10.13 7.89 17.85
CA ALA A 18 10.29 8.83 18.95
C ALA A 18 10.24 10.26 18.39
N PHE A 19 9.04 10.83 18.26
CA PHE A 19 8.88 12.26 18.04
C PHE A 19 8.78 12.99 19.38
N ALA A 20 9.77 13.82 19.68
CA ALA A 20 9.56 14.96 20.57
C ALA A 20 8.73 15.99 19.79
N GLN A 21 7.40 15.93 19.91
CA GLN A 21 6.49 16.89 19.27
C GLN A 21 5.93 17.85 20.31
N GLN A 22 6.21 19.14 20.11
CA GLN A 22 5.40 20.24 20.63
C GLN A 22 3.93 19.93 20.30
N VAL A 23 3.05 20.00 21.30
CA VAL A 23 1.61 19.76 21.17
C VAL A 23 1.08 20.59 19.99
N PRO A 24 0.78 19.99 18.83
CA PRO A 24 0.06 20.69 17.79
C PRO A 24 -1.36 20.85 18.33
N VAL A 25 -1.90 22.07 18.26
CA VAL A 25 -3.33 22.30 18.45
C VAL A 25 -4.03 21.37 17.48
N ALA A 26 -4.80 20.40 18.00
CA ALA A 26 -5.55 19.46 17.17
C ALA A 26 -6.31 20.27 16.11
N PRO A 27 -6.07 20.04 14.80
CA PRO A 27 -6.88 20.69 13.80
C PRO A 27 -8.32 20.27 14.06
N VAL A 28 -9.22 21.23 14.21
CA VAL A 28 -10.65 20.95 14.10
C VAL A 28 -10.83 20.17 12.80
N ALA A 29 -11.46 18.99 12.88
CA ALA A 29 -11.71 18.14 11.73
C ALA A 29 -12.42 19.00 10.67
N THR A 30 -11.64 19.44 9.69
CA THR A 30 -12.14 20.31 8.63
C THR A 30 -12.84 19.41 7.64
N ASP A 31 -14.08 19.73 7.30
CA ASP A 31 -14.80 18.98 6.28
C ASP A 31 -14.10 19.15 4.93
N LYS A 32 -13.55 18.04 4.42
CA LYS A 32 -12.83 17.96 3.16
C LYS A 32 -13.64 17.29 2.04
N SER A 33 -14.92 16.96 2.28
CA SER A 33 -15.78 16.25 1.31
C SER A 33 -16.00 17.01 -0.02
N GLN A 34 -15.78 18.33 -0.01
CA GLN A 34 -15.83 19.21 -1.17
C GLN A 34 -14.64 19.07 -2.14
N TYR A 35 -13.54 18.47 -1.71
CA TYR A 35 -12.35 18.29 -2.53
C TYR A 35 -12.39 17.00 -3.33
N GLY A 36 -11.77 17.02 -4.50
CA GLY A 36 -11.72 15.89 -5.43
C GLY A 36 -10.57 16.05 -6.42
N LEU A 37 -10.44 15.10 -7.35
CA LEU A 37 -9.37 15.10 -8.35
C LEU A 37 -9.16 16.44 -9.10
N PHE A 38 -10.23 17.18 -9.38
CA PHE A 38 -10.19 18.47 -10.09
C PHE A 38 -10.41 19.70 -9.18
N ASN A 39 -10.61 19.47 -7.89
CA ASN A 39 -10.71 20.51 -6.86
C ASN A 39 -9.82 20.07 -5.68
N PRO A 40 -8.49 20.18 -5.80
CA PRO A 40 -7.55 19.54 -4.88
C PRO A 40 -7.66 20.11 -3.46
N THR A 41 -7.36 19.27 -2.46
CA THR A 41 -7.22 19.73 -1.08
C THR A 41 -6.09 20.77 -0.98
N PRO A 42 -6.32 21.96 -0.39
CA PRO A 42 -5.27 22.94 -0.16
C PRO A 42 -4.12 22.38 0.69
N ASN A 43 -2.89 22.81 0.42
CA ASN A 43 -1.68 22.30 1.08
C ASN A 43 -1.74 22.41 2.61
N GLU A 44 -2.32 23.50 3.14
CA GLU A 44 -2.49 23.75 4.56
C GLU A 44 -3.50 22.80 5.24
N LEU A 45 -4.33 22.13 4.45
CA LEU A 45 -5.28 21.13 4.92
C LEU A 45 -4.79 19.70 4.68
N MET A 46 -3.66 19.49 4.01
CA MET A 46 -3.18 18.13 3.72
C MET A 46 -2.83 17.37 5.00
N ARG A 47 -3.15 16.07 5.01
CA ARG A 47 -2.73 15.15 6.07
C ARG A 47 -1.26 14.80 5.93
N GLU A 48 -0.67 14.32 7.03
CA GLU A 48 0.69 13.80 7.00
C GLU A 48 0.78 12.57 6.10
N LEU A 49 1.87 12.45 5.34
CA LEU A 49 2.09 11.30 4.47
C LEU A 49 2.27 10.05 5.31
N SER A 50 1.52 8.99 4.97
CA SER A 50 1.65 7.66 5.56
C SER A 50 2.14 6.68 4.48
N PRO A 51 3.45 6.43 4.39
CA PRO A 51 3.99 5.54 3.37
C PRO A 51 3.57 4.09 3.62
N ASP A 52 3.26 3.35 2.55
CA ASP A 52 2.93 1.92 2.63
C ASP A 52 4.21 1.05 2.59
N ARG A 53 5.29 1.57 1.97
CA ARG A 53 6.60 0.90 1.93
C ARG A 53 7.29 0.83 3.30
N PRO A 54 7.88 -0.32 3.70
CA PRO A 54 8.32 -1.44 2.85
C PRO A 54 7.28 -2.57 2.62
N ASP A 55 5.98 -2.27 2.57
CA ASP A 55 4.90 -3.18 2.15
C ASP A 55 4.72 -4.40 3.07
N ALA A 56 5.14 -4.29 4.33
CA ALA A 56 4.83 -5.30 5.35
C ALA A 56 3.34 -5.28 5.74
N THR A 57 2.75 -4.07 5.74
CA THR A 57 1.32 -3.81 5.89
C THR A 57 1.00 -2.54 5.12
N GLU A 58 -0.21 -2.45 4.57
CA GLU A 58 -0.69 -1.21 3.94
C GLU A 58 -1.29 -0.31 5.02
N SER A 59 -1.09 1.00 4.90
CA SER A 59 -1.76 2.01 5.71
C SER A 59 -3.23 2.13 5.31
N PRO A 60 -4.16 2.28 6.27
CA PRO A 60 -5.55 2.60 5.96
C PRO A 60 -5.77 4.02 5.46
N LEU A 61 -4.76 4.90 5.53
CA LEU A 61 -4.90 6.31 5.15
C LEU A 61 -4.77 6.51 3.65
N THR A 62 -5.60 7.40 3.09
CA THR A 62 -5.57 7.74 1.66
C THR A 62 -4.82 9.02 1.36
N VAL A 63 -4.32 9.13 0.13
CA VAL A 63 -3.77 10.39 -0.39
C VAL A 63 -4.87 11.45 -0.44
N ASP A 64 -4.56 12.70 -0.06
CA ASP A 64 -5.51 13.81 -0.18
C ASP A 64 -5.95 14.03 -1.64
N ALA A 65 -7.21 14.43 -1.81
CA ALA A 65 -7.81 14.64 -3.11
C ALA A 65 -6.98 15.56 -4.03
N GLY A 66 -6.74 15.10 -5.26
CA GLY A 66 -6.00 15.82 -6.29
C GLY A 66 -4.48 15.81 -6.14
N HIS A 67 -3.94 15.10 -5.15
CA HIS A 67 -2.50 14.94 -4.93
C HIS A 67 -2.00 13.55 -5.34
N PHE A 68 -0.67 13.46 -5.50
CA PHE A 68 0.01 12.26 -5.97
C PHE A 68 1.15 11.88 -5.04
N VAL A 69 1.37 10.59 -4.88
CA VAL A 69 2.51 10.03 -4.15
C VAL A 69 3.19 9.00 -5.04
N ILE A 70 4.52 8.98 -4.99
CA ILE A 70 5.35 7.98 -5.68
C ILE A 70 6.17 7.28 -4.60
N GLU A 71 5.97 5.99 -4.44
CA GLU A 71 6.75 5.14 -3.55
C GLU A 71 7.53 4.12 -4.37
N ALA A 72 8.85 4.12 -4.26
CA ALA A 72 9.70 3.23 -5.05
C ALA A 72 10.79 2.57 -4.20
N SER A 73 11.03 1.29 -4.49
CA SER A 73 12.19 0.53 -4.01
C SER A 73 13.18 0.37 -5.14
N VAL A 74 14.46 0.67 -4.89
CA VAL A 74 15.51 0.49 -5.90
C VAL A 74 15.82 -0.99 -6.11
N PHE A 75 15.86 -1.76 -5.02
CA PHE A 75 16.18 -3.18 -5.04
C PHE A 75 15.48 -3.90 -3.89
N ASP A 76 14.78 -4.98 -4.21
CA ASP A 76 14.15 -5.89 -3.26
C ASP A 76 14.70 -7.31 -3.45
N TRP A 77 14.84 -8.05 -2.35
CA TRP A 77 15.23 -9.46 -2.36
C TRP A 77 14.28 -10.25 -1.46
N ARG A 78 13.72 -11.31 -2.02
CA ARG A 78 12.83 -12.24 -1.33
C ARG A 78 13.34 -13.66 -1.49
N ARG A 79 13.33 -14.42 -0.39
CA ARG A 79 13.60 -15.86 -0.42
C ARG A 79 12.35 -16.64 -0.04
N ASN A 80 11.97 -17.61 -0.85
CA ASN A 80 10.82 -18.49 -0.60
C ASN A 80 11.14 -19.94 -0.94
N ASP A 81 11.03 -20.86 0.03
CA ASP A 81 11.30 -22.30 -0.12
C ASP A 81 12.64 -22.68 -0.80
N GLY A 82 13.62 -21.77 -0.76
CA GLY A 82 14.94 -21.92 -1.35
C GLY A 82 15.09 -21.40 -2.79
N SER A 83 14.04 -20.80 -3.36
CA SER A 83 14.14 -19.90 -4.52
C SER A 83 14.42 -18.47 -4.04
N ASP A 84 15.23 -17.74 -4.79
CA ASP A 84 15.48 -16.32 -4.60
C ASP A 84 14.77 -15.51 -5.69
N THR A 85 14.12 -14.42 -5.31
CA THR A 85 13.52 -13.44 -6.23
C THR A 85 14.16 -12.09 -5.98
N HIS A 86 14.55 -11.44 -7.05
CA HIS A 86 15.14 -10.12 -7.05
C HIS A 86 14.29 -9.18 -7.89
N THR A 87 13.99 -8.01 -7.34
CA THR A 87 13.22 -6.98 -8.04
C THR A 87 14.02 -5.69 -8.08
N LEU A 88 14.14 -5.10 -9.27
CA LEU A 88 14.71 -3.78 -9.51
C LEU A 88 13.58 -2.81 -9.82
N MET A 89 13.59 -1.68 -9.10
CA MET A 89 12.70 -0.55 -9.36
C MET A 89 11.22 -0.94 -9.29
N SER A 90 10.79 -1.41 -8.12
CA SER A 90 9.37 -1.56 -7.80
C SER A 90 8.78 -0.18 -7.53
N THR A 91 7.66 0.16 -8.16
CA THR A 91 7.03 1.48 -8.04
C THR A 91 5.55 1.35 -7.71
N ASN A 92 5.07 2.15 -6.77
CA ASN A 92 3.65 2.36 -6.45
C ASN A 92 3.31 3.84 -6.66
N LEU A 93 2.48 4.13 -7.66
CA LEU A 93 1.94 5.45 -7.94
C LEU A 93 0.56 5.57 -7.32
N LYS A 94 0.34 6.58 -6.48
CA LYS A 94 -0.94 6.83 -5.80
C LYS A 94 -1.52 8.18 -6.19
N ILE A 95 -2.83 8.24 -6.36
CA ILE A 95 -3.57 9.47 -6.66
C ILE A 95 -4.82 9.58 -5.80
N GLY A 96 -4.97 10.68 -5.06
CA GLY A 96 -6.17 10.97 -4.28
C GLY A 96 -7.33 11.36 -5.19
N LEU A 97 -8.40 10.57 -5.21
CA LEU A 97 -9.60 10.83 -6.02
C LEU A 97 -10.62 11.70 -5.28
N SER A 98 -10.78 11.46 -3.97
CA SER A 98 -11.63 12.19 -3.01
C SER A 98 -10.92 12.28 -1.66
N ASN A 99 -11.59 12.82 -0.63
CA ASN A 99 -10.99 12.89 0.71
C ASN A 99 -10.66 11.50 1.30
N ASP A 100 -11.40 10.48 0.87
CA ASP A 100 -11.47 9.13 1.44
C ASP A 100 -11.16 8.02 0.42
N VAL A 101 -10.81 8.35 -0.82
CA VAL A 101 -10.50 7.36 -1.86
C VAL A 101 -9.22 7.74 -2.60
N ASP A 102 -8.31 6.77 -2.76
CA ASP A 102 -7.19 6.85 -3.69
C ASP A 102 -7.15 5.65 -4.66
N LEU A 103 -6.54 5.89 -5.83
CA LEU A 103 -6.22 4.87 -6.82
C LEU A 103 -4.72 4.66 -6.84
N GLN A 104 -4.29 3.40 -6.96
CA GLN A 104 -2.89 3.03 -6.99
C GLN A 104 -2.55 2.13 -8.17
N ILE A 105 -1.35 2.34 -8.71
CA ILE A 105 -0.76 1.54 -9.78
C ILE A 105 0.60 1.05 -9.31
N VAL A 106 0.73 -0.27 -9.18
CA VAL A 106 1.98 -0.92 -8.81
C VAL A 106 2.54 -1.66 -10.00
N PHE A 107 3.84 -1.51 -10.24
CA PHE A 107 4.55 -2.21 -11.30
C PHE A 107 6.02 -2.36 -10.94
N ASP A 108 6.61 -3.45 -11.42
CA ASP A 108 8.04 -3.72 -11.28
C ASP A 108 8.71 -3.59 -12.64
N THR A 109 9.79 -2.81 -12.69
CA THR A 109 10.48 -2.56 -13.96
C THR A 109 11.26 -3.79 -14.42
N HIS A 110 11.89 -4.51 -13.50
CA HIS A 110 12.61 -5.72 -13.84
C HIS A 110 12.72 -6.62 -12.63
N ALA A 111 12.46 -7.90 -12.80
CA ALA A 111 12.64 -8.91 -11.78
C ALA A 111 13.20 -10.19 -12.38
N TRP A 112 13.96 -10.94 -11.58
CA TRP A 112 14.44 -12.27 -11.93
C TRP A 112 14.31 -13.23 -10.75
N GLU A 113 14.07 -14.49 -11.06
CA GLU A 113 14.00 -15.59 -10.11
C GLU A 113 15.17 -16.55 -10.34
N ASP A 114 15.86 -16.89 -9.25
CA ASP A 114 16.84 -17.96 -9.18
C ASP A 114 16.16 -19.16 -8.48
N PRO A 115 15.47 -20.05 -9.22
CA PRO A 115 14.67 -21.11 -8.64
C PRO A 115 15.53 -22.26 -8.11
N LYS A 116 15.06 -22.92 -7.04
CA LYS A 116 15.69 -24.13 -6.51
C LYS A 116 15.69 -25.30 -7.50
N VAL A 117 14.62 -25.40 -8.31
CA VAL A 117 14.42 -26.41 -9.36
C VAL A 117 13.64 -25.74 -10.49
N GLY A 118 14.16 -25.73 -11.71
CA GLY A 118 13.49 -25.10 -12.85
C GLY A 118 14.48 -24.42 -13.79
N GLN A 119 13.97 -23.50 -14.61
CA GLN A 119 14.77 -22.55 -15.38
C GLN A 119 14.56 -21.17 -14.79
N ASP A 120 15.62 -20.35 -14.82
CA ASP A 120 15.59 -18.95 -14.45
C ASP A 120 14.50 -18.22 -15.25
N ALA A 121 13.79 -17.31 -14.60
CA ALA A 121 12.78 -16.46 -15.23
C ALA A 121 13.15 -15.01 -14.97
N GLU A 122 13.12 -14.17 -16.01
CA GLU A 122 13.39 -12.74 -15.90
C GLU A 122 12.40 -11.94 -16.73
N GLY A 123 12.07 -10.71 -16.31
CA GLY A 123 11.21 -9.85 -17.09
C GLY A 123 10.65 -8.66 -16.32
N PHE A 124 9.72 -7.96 -16.96
CA PHE A 124 8.87 -6.98 -16.29
C PHE A 124 7.91 -7.71 -15.35
N GLY A 125 7.60 -7.09 -14.21
CA GLY A 125 6.54 -7.58 -13.34
C GLY A 125 5.16 -7.29 -13.90
N ASP A 126 4.16 -7.88 -13.28
CA ASP A 126 2.76 -7.58 -13.58
C ASP A 126 2.38 -6.18 -13.10
N VAL A 127 1.44 -5.57 -13.81
CA VAL A 127 0.82 -4.32 -13.37
C VAL A 127 -0.35 -4.64 -12.44
N GLN A 128 -0.37 -4.01 -11.28
CA GLN A 128 -1.48 -4.12 -10.33
C GLN A 128 -2.20 -2.78 -10.19
N LEU A 129 -3.52 -2.81 -10.31
CA LEU A 129 -4.39 -1.67 -10.02
C LEU A 129 -5.08 -1.92 -8.68
N ARG A 130 -5.09 -0.91 -7.82
CA ARG A 130 -5.69 -0.99 -6.48
C ARG A 130 -6.53 0.26 -6.21
N LEU A 131 -7.64 0.12 -5.49
CA LEU A 131 -8.47 1.25 -5.07
C LEU A 131 -8.60 1.23 -3.55
N LYS A 132 -8.06 2.22 -2.85
CA LYS A 132 -8.18 2.33 -1.38
C LYS A 132 -9.36 3.21 -1.03
N HIS A 133 -10.25 2.73 -0.17
CA HIS A 133 -11.34 3.49 0.41
C HIS A 133 -11.18 3.50 1.94
N ASN A 134 -10.78 4.64 2.50
CA ASN A 134 -10.72 4.84 3.94
C ASN A 134 -12.15 4.88 4.50
N LEU A 135 -12.47 3.99 5.42
CA LEU A 135 -13.77 3.98 6.10
C LEU A 135 -13.78 4.95 7.28
N TRP A 136 -12.64 5.10 7.97
CA TRP A 136 -12.39 6.14 8.97
C TRP A 136 -10.89 6.29 9.26
N GLY A 137 -10.53 7.40 9.93
CA GLY A 137 -9.19 7.65 10.46
C GLY A 137 -8.31 8.58 9.63
N ASN A 138 -8.75 8.99 8.43
CA ASN A 138 -8.01 9.89 7.54
C ASN A 138 -7.60 11.24 8.15
N ASP A 139 -8.43 11.81 9.02
CA ASP A 139 -8.25 13.16 9.55
C ASP A 139 -8.29 13.17 11.10
N GLY A 140 -7.87 12.06 11.71
CA GLY A 140 -7.73 11.89 13.16
C GLY A 140 -8.52 10.71 13.73
N GLY A 141 -8.46 10.58 15.07
CA GLY A 141 -8.98 9.43 15.82
C GLY A 141 -7.87 8.43 16.17
N ASP A 142 -8.15 7.54 17.12
CA ASP A 142 -7.17 6.59 17.66
C ASP A 142 -7.04 5.30 16.82
N SER A 143 -7.84 5.18 15.76
CA SER A 143 -7.82 4.04 14.85
C SER A 143 -8.24 4.43 13.43
N ALA A 144 -7.89 3.58 12.48
CA ALA A 144 -8.22 3.74 11.07
C ALA A 144 -8.47 2.38 10.41
N LEU A 145 -9.36 2.33 9.43
CA LEU A 145 -9.65 1.13 8.63
C LEU A 145 -9.91 1.53 7.18
N ALA A 146 -9.47 0.70 6.23
CA ALA A 146 -9.82 0.85 4.83
C ALA A 146 -10.27 -0.47 4.19
N LEU A 147 -10.90 -0.35 3.03
CA LEU A 147 -11.10 -1.43 2.07
C LEU A 147 -10.24 -1.16 0.86
N PHE A 148 -9.51 -2.16 0.41
CA PHE A 148 -8.50 -1.98 -0.62
C PHE A 148 -8.55 -3.10 -1.66
N PRO A 149 -9.63 -3.16 -2.49
CA PRO A 149 -9.72 -4.10 -3.59
C PRO A 149 -8.61 -3.87 -4.63
N PHE A 150 -8.12 -4.96 -5.19
CA PHE A 150 -7.11 -4.92 -6.24
C PHE A 150 -7.37 -5.92 -7.36
N VAL A 151 -6.74 -5.64 -8.51
CA VAL A 151 -6.59 -6.56 -9.63
C VAL A 151 -5.16 -6.54 -10.12
N LYS A 152 -4.57 -7.72 -10.33
CA LYS A 152 -3.28 -7.91 -10.98
C LYS A 152 -3.52 -8.34 -12.42
N ILE A 153 -2.88 -7.63 -13.34
CA ILE A 153 -3.03 -7.80 -14.78
C ILE A 153 -1.78 -8.55 -15.26
N PRO A 154 -1.93 -9.73 -15.89
CA PRO A 154 -0.79 -10.48 -16.41
C PRO A 154 -0.23 -9.78 -17.65
N THR A 155 0.72 -8.87 -17.44
CA THR A 155 1.30 -8.03 -18.51
C THR A 155 2.60 -8.60 -19.08
N SER A 156 3.16 -9.63 -18.45
CA SER A 156 4.46 -10.21 -18.80
C SER A 156 4.35 -11.70 -19.11
N ALA A 157 4.62 -12.13 -20.34
CA ALA A 157 4.50 -13.54 -20.71
C ALA A 157 5.60 -14.47 -20.13
N GLN A 158 6.65 -13.93 -19.51
CA GLN A 158 7.82 -14.69 -19.04
C GLN A 158 8.00 -14.65 -17.51
N PHE A 159 7.53 -13.58 -16.85
CA PHE A 159 7.61 -13.39 -15.40
C PHE A 159 6.22 -13.21 -14.75
N SER A 160 5.14 -13.51 -15.48
CA SER A 160 3.77 -13.64 -14.94
C SER A 160 3.37 -15.10 -14.89
N ASN A 161 2.34 -15.40 -14.11
CA ASN A 161 1.62 -16.67 -14.17
C ASN A 161 0.53 -16.70 -15.26
N ASP A 162 0.45 -15.67 -16.11
CA ASP A 162 -0.55 -15.49 -17.19
C ASP A 162 -2.01 -15.49 -16.70
N GLU A 163 -2.24 -15.26 -15.40
CA GLU A 163 -3.56 -15.26 -14.79
C GLU A 163 -3.93 -13.88 -14.25
N TRP A 164 -5.20 -13.52 -14.42
CA TRP A 164 -5.79 -12.39 -13.71
C TRP A 164 -6.01 -12.79 -12.26
N GLU A 165 -5.49 -11.99 -11.35
CA GLU A 165 -5.72 -12.17 -9.92
C GLU A 165 -6.46 -10.95 -9.37
N GLY A 166 -7.29 -11.17 -8.37
CA GLY A 166 -7.93 -10.10 -7.63
C GLY A 166 -8.13 -10.52 -6.20
N GLY A 167 -8.23 -9.52 -5.33
CA GLY A 167 -8.37 -9.73 -3.90
C GLY A 167 -8.87 -8.47 -3.21
N LEU A 168 -8.98 -8.56 -1.89
CA LEU A 168 -9.39 -7.47 -1.03
C LEU A 168 -8.45 -7.39 0.14
N ILE A 169 -7.71 -6.28 0.23
CA ILE A 169 -6.87 -5.98 1.38
C ILE A 169 -7.70 -5.15 2.37
N ILE A 170 -7.61 -5.46 3.66
CA ILE A 170 -8.30 -4.76 4.74
C ILE A 170 -7.27 -4.35 5.80
N PRO A 171 -6.64 -3.17 5.66
CA PRO A 171 -5.72 -2.67 6.67
C PRO A 171 -6.48 -1.99 7.81
N TYR A 172 -6.05 -2.28 9.04
CA TYR A 172 -6.47 -1.65 10.28
C TYR A 172 -5.26 -1.11 11.02
N ALA A 173 -5.33 0.11 11.53
CA ALA A 173 -4.30 0.69 12.39
C ALA A 173 -4.92 1.28 13.65
N THR A 174 -4.19 1.26 14.76
CA THR A 174 -4.59 1.92 16.01
C THR A 174 -3.40 2.34 16.85
N GLU A 175 -3.52 3.47 17.55
CA GLU A 175 -2.56 3.86 18.58
C GLU A 175 -2.89 3.19 19.91
N LEU A 176 -1.86 2.62 20.53
CA LEU A 176 -1.85 2.06 21.87
C LEU A 176 -1.17 3.05 22.84
N SER A 177 -1.26 2.77 24.14
CA SER A 177 -0.65 3.61 25.16
C SER A 177 0.88 3.69 25.02
N GLY A 178 1.44 4.88 25.28
CA GLY A 178 2.89 5.08 25.36
C GLY A 178 3.60 5.28 24.02
N GLY A 179 2.88 5.73 22.98
CA GLY A 179 3.43 5.98 21.65
C GLY A 179 3.65 4.70 20.83
N LEU A 180 2.99 3.61 21.21
CA LEU A 180 3.04 2.33 20.51
C LEU A 180 1.91 2.27 19.48
N GLY A 181 2.22 2.02 18.21
CA GLY A 181 1.21 1.77 17.18
C GLY A 181 1.03 0.27 16.89
N LEU A 182 -0.17 -0.13 16.50
CA LEU A 182 -0.48 -1.47 15.99
C LEU A 182 -1.08 -1.37 14.58
N GLY A 183 -0.52 -2.10 13.63
CA GLY A 183 -1.08 -2.34 12.30
C GLY A 183 -1.46 -3.81 12.12
N LEU A 184 -2.63 -4.06 11.54
CA LEU A 184 -3.14 -5.38 11.17
C LEU A 184 -3.63 -5.33 9.72
N MET A 185 -3.49 -6.43 9.01
CA MET A 185 -3.96 -6.55 7.63
C MET A 185 -4.53 -7.94 7.39
N ALA A 186 -5.66 -8.00 6.70
CA ALA A 186 -6.17 -9.20 6.05
C ALA A 186 -6.06 -9.05 4.52
N GLU A 187 -5.67 -10.12 3.82
CA GLU A 187 -5.58 -10.20 2.36
C GLU A 187 -6.05 -11.57 1.84
#